data_AF-A0A127VJ54-F1
#
_entry.id   AF-A0A127VJ54-F1
#
_cell.length_a   1.000
_cell.length_b   1.000
_cell.length_c   1.000
_cell.angle_alpha   90.00
_cell.angle_beta   90.00
_cell.angle_gamma   90.00
#
_symmetry.space_group_name_H-M   'P 1'
#
loop_
_entity.id
_entity.type
_entity.pdbx_description
1 polymer ?
#
loop_
_entity_poly.entity_id
_entity_poly.type
_entity_poly.pdbx_seq_one_letter_code
_entity_poly.pdbx_strand_id
1 'polypeptide(L)'
;MLFQVFPYPPVIKSMTATDSLKRTINLMHLKLDSLEKVVLKTEIGSGFFSDVISTNLYMFATIIGLAALISWGFISVILIAHKKKINKSMIASLALQDEKLSRENKELKEELTLTAFDVNRAMFNIVSSKNDHVNAFDWGMSTCISLILVEDFEPNFLEIWLKMAQEHLDKIELGSPALKDTLSKNASRLDNLLDVSSEVAQKTIEEIRSKMYLTAYTPQQPPEDIMKDIPPLPEII
;
A
#
# COMPACT_ATOMS: atom_id res chain seq x y z
N MET A 1 -22.72 142.01 -52.54
CA MET A 1 -22.34 140.81 -53.32
C MET A 1 -21.23 140.10 -52.58
N LEU A 2 -21.50 138.91 -52.03
CA LEU A 2 -20.56 137.82 -51.76
C LEU A 2 -21.43 136.61 -51.42
N PHE A 3 -21.32 135.56 -52.23
CA PHE A 3 -22.08 134.31 -52.15
C PHE A 3 -21.33 133.27 -51.29
N GLN A 4 -22.08 132.22 -50.87
CA GLN A 4 -21.61 130.83 -50.63
C GLN A 4 -20.89 130.56 -49.28
N VAL A 5 -21.05 129.43 -48.57
CA VAL A 5 -21.53 128.06 -48.84
C VAL A 5 -22.20 127.51 -47.55
N PHE A 6 -23.35 126.83 -47.64
CA PHE A 6 -23.87 125.99 -46.55
C PHE A 6 -23.26 124.58 -46.63
N PRO A 7 -22.68 124.00 -45.57
CA PRO A 7 -22.21 122.62 -45.59
C PRO A 7 -23.38 121.63 -45.45
N TYR A 8 -23.40 120.63 -46.32
CA TYR A 8 -24.31 119.48 -46.28
C TYR A 8 -24.15 118.67 -44.97
N PRO A 9 -25.21 118.01 -44.46
CA PRO A 9 -25.06 117.05 -43.35
C PRO A 9 -24.26 115.81 -43.80
N PRO A 10 -23.51 115.17 -42.89
CA PRO A 10 -22.67 114.02 -43.23
C PRO A 10 -23.52 112.82 -43.65
N VAL A 11 -23.14 112.23 -44.79
CA VAL A 11 -23.67 110.96 -45.31
C VAL A 11 -23.36 109.85 -44.31
N ILE A 12 -24.41 109.27 -43.72
CA ILE A 12 -24.32 108.03 -42.92
C ILE A 12 -23.90 106.92 -43.88
N LYS A 13 -22.64 106.49 -43.82
CA LYS A 13 -22.15 105.31 -44.54
C LYS A 13 -22.95 104.09 -44.10
N SER A 14 -23.73 103.52 -45.03
CA SER A 14 -24.47 102.28 -44.82
C SER A 14 -23.52 101.15 -44.41
N MET A 15 -23.76 100.54 -43.25
CA MET A 15 -23.11 99.29 -42.87
C MET A 15 -23.43 98.22 -43.93
N THR A 16 -22.42 97.74 -44.63
CA THR A 16 -22.55 96.61 -45.56
C THR A 16 -22.44 95.29 -44.80
N ALA A 17 -23.19 94.28 -45.25
CA ALA A 17 -23.27 92.95 -44.63
C ALA A 17 -21.92 92.24 -44.42
N THR A 18 -20.88 92.64 -45.15
CA THR A 18 -19.50 92.18 -45.02
C THR A 18 -18.84 92.52 -43.69
N ASP A 19 -19.15 93.67 -43.08
CA ASP A 19 -18.60 94.04 -41.77
C ASP A 19 -19.21 93.23 -40.61
N SER A 20 -20.48 92.82 -40.76
CA SER A 20 -21.14 91.92 -39.79
C SER A 20 -20.55 90.51 -39.84
N LEU A 21 -20.24 90.00 -41.03
CA LEU A 21 -19.65 88.66 -41.20
C LEU A 21 -18.22 88.60 -40.62
N LYS A 22 -17.41 89.64 -40.87
CA LYS A 22 -16.04 89.74 -40.36
C LYS A 22 -16.00 89.79 -38.83
N ARG A 23 -16.97 90.47 -38.21
CA ARG A 23 -17.12 90.51 -36.74
C ARG A 23 -17.50 89.14 -36.18
N THR A 24 -18.41 88.42 -36.83
CA THR A 24 -18.81 87.07 -36.40
C THR A 24 -17.67 86.06 -36.54
N ILE A 25 -16.87 86.14 -37.61
CA ILE A 25 -15.69 85.30 -37.81
C ILE A 25 -14.65 85.56 -36.70
N ASN A 26 -14.36 86.82 -36.39
CA ASN A 26 -13.44 87.16 -35.30
C ASN A 26 -13.95 86.67 -33.93
N LEU A 27 -15.27 86.72 -33.71
CA LEU A 27 -15.87 86.24 -32.47
C LEU A 27 -15.84 84.70 -32.37
N MET A 28 -15.99 83.99 -33.49
CA MET A 28 -15.78 82.54 -33.55
C MET A 28 -14.32 82.16 -33.31
N HIS A 29 -13.35 82.88 -33.89
CA HIS A 29 -11.93 82.64 -33.62
C HIS A 29 -11.59 82.85 -32.14
N LEU A 30 -12.08 83.92 -31.51
CA LEU A 30 -11.87 84.14 -30.08
C LEU A 30 -12.50 83.05 -29.21
N LYS A 31 -13.66 82.50 -29.60
CA LYS A 31 -14.28 81.38 -28.89
C LYS A 31 -13.52 80.07 -29.10
N LEU A 32 -13.02 79.81 -30.30
CA LEU A 32 -12.17 78.66 -30.60
C LEU A 32 -10.87 78.71 -29.81
N ASP A 33 -10.16 79.84 -29.81
CA ASP A 33 -8.94 80.03 -29.02
C ASP A 33 -9.21 79.90 -27.51
N SER A 34 -10.37 80.37 -27.05
CA SER A 34 -10.80 80.18 -25.67
C SER A 34 -11.09 78.71 -25.35
N LEU A 35 -11.68 77.96 -26.29
CA LEU A 35 -11.96 76.54 -26.11
C LEU A 35 -10.67 75.74 -26.10
N GLU A 36 -9.75 76.03 -27.03
CA GLU A 36 -8.44 75.41 -27.12
C GLU A 36 -7.60 75.68 -25.86
N LYS A 37 -7.62 76.91 -25.33
CA LYS A 37 -7.00 77.23 -24.03
C LYS A 37 -7.64 76.51 -22.84
N VAL A 38 -8.95 76.28 -22.88
CA VAL A 38 -9.64 75.53 -21.81
C VAL A 38 -9.31 74.05 -21.90
N VAL A 39 -9.23 73.49 -23.12
CA VAL A 39 -8.84 72.10 -23.38
C VAL A 39 -7.38 71.84 -23.00
N LEU A 40 -6.47 72.76 -23.32
CA LEU A 40 -5.06 72.70 -22.89
C LEU A 40 -4.91 72.87 -21.37
N LYS A 41 -5.79 73.64 -20.71
CA LYS A 41 -5.82 73.73 -19.24
C LYS A 41 -6.44 72.53 -18.54
N THR A 42 -7.21 71.69 -19.23
CA THR A 42 -7.81 70.46 -18.65
C THR A 42 -6.83 69.29 -18.48
N GLU A 43 -5.54 69.42 -18.84
CA GLU A 43 -4.49 68.46 -18.44
C GLU A 43 -4.42 68.26 -16.91
N ILE A 44 -4.80 69.30 -16.14
CA ILE A 44 -4.94 69.22 -14.68
C ILE A 44 -5.98 68.15 -14.28
N GLY A 45 -7.04 67.99 -15.08
CA GLY A 45 -8.08 66.98 -14.86
C GLY A 45 -7.59 65.56 -15.15
N SER A 46 -6.92 65.32 -16.28
CA SER A 46 -6.43 63.98 -16.63
C SER A 46 -5.33 63.49 -15.69
N GLY A 47 -4.41 64.37 -15.28
CA GLY A 47 -3.39 64.06 -14.26
C GLY A 47 -4.02 63.77 -12.90
N PHE A 48 -4.96 64.60 -12.45
CA PHE A 48 -5.68 64.39 -11.19
C PHE A 48 -6.47 63.09 -11.17
N PHE A 49 -7.20 62.76 -12.24
CA PHE A 49 -7.92 61.49 -12.32
C PHE A 49 -6.97 60.29 -12.37
N SER A 50 -5.85 60.38 -13.09
CA SER A 50 -4.82 59.33 -13.11
C SER A 50 -4.18 59.13 -11.74
N ASP A 51 -3.87 60.21 -11.03
CA ASP A 51 -3.26 60.17 -9.70
C ASP A 51 -4.24 59.64 -8.64
N VAL A 52 -5.51 60.04 -8.70
CA VAL A 52 -6.55 59.54 -7.79
C VAL A 52 -6.85 58.07 -8.05
N ILE A 53 -6.97 57.65 -9.32
CA ILE A 53 -7.22 56.25 -9.68
C ILE A 53 -6.02 55.38 -9.28
N SER A 54 -4.79 55.81 -9.55
CA SER A 54 -3.59 55.04 -9.19
C SER A 54 -3.38 54.94 -7.69
N THR A 55 -3.62 56.02 -6.93
CA THR A 55 -3.54 56.01 -5.47
C THR A 55 -4.59 55.09 -4.85
N ASN A 56 -5.83 55.14 -5.34
CA ASN A 56 -6.90 54.25 -4.89
C ASN A 56 -6.62 52.78 -5.25
N LEU A 57 -6.08 52.52 -6.44
CA LEU A 57 -5.69 51.18 -6.87
C LEU A 57 -4.54 50.63 -6.01
N TYR A 58 -3.57 51.47 -5.66
CA TYR A 58 -2.47 51.10 -4.77
C TYR A 58 -2.95 50.77 -3.36
N MET A 59 -3.85 51.60 -2.79
CA MET A 59 -4.47 51.31 -1.49
C MET A 59 -5.28 50.02 -1.51
N PHE A 60 -6.03 49.77 -2.59
CA PHE A 60 -6.78 48.53 -2.75
C PHE A 60 -5.87 47.30 -2.84
N ALA A 61 -4.81 47.38 -3.67
CA ALA A 61 -3.84 46.31 -3.83
C ALA A 61 -3.08 45.99 -2.53
N THR A 62 -2.71 47.01 -1.75
CA THR A 62 -2.06 46.83 -0.44
C THR A 62 -2.99 46.22 0.59
N ILE A 63 -4.26 46.63 0.65
CA ILE A 63 -5.27 46.00 1.53
C ILE A 63 -5.47 44.53 1.15
N ILE A 64 -5.60 44.20 -0.13
CA ILE A 64 -5.73 42.81 -0.60
C ILE A 64 -4.46 42.02 -0.26
N GLY A 65 -3.28 42.57 -0.51
CA GLY A 65 -2.01 41.92 -0.20
C GLY A 65 -1.88 41.60 1.30
N LEU A 66 -2.23 42.56 2.16
CA LEU A 66 -2.19 42.38 3.61
C LEU A 66 -3.22 41.34 4.07
N ALA A 67 -4.45 41.40 3.54
CA ALA A 67 -5.51 40.45 3.85
C ALA A 67 -5.15 39.03 3.40
N ALA A 68 -4.53 38.87 2.23
CA ALA A 68 -4.05 37.60 1.72
C ALA A 68 -2.94 37.01 2.61
N LEU A 69 -1.98 37.83 3.05
CA LEU A 69 -0.90 37.39 3.94
C LEU A 69 -1.44 36.94 5.30
N ILE A 70 -2.35 37.70 5.91
CA ILE A 70 -2.97 37.33 7.20
C ILE A 70 -3.80 36.05 7.04
N SER A 71 -4.60 35.96 5.98
CA SER A 71 -5.42 34.78 5.70
C SER A 71 -4.56 33.53 5.48
N TRP A 72 -3.47 33.66 4.71
CA TRP A 72 -2.54 32.56 4.48
C TRP A 72 -1.85 32.10 5.76
N GLY A 73 -1.42 33.04 6.61
CA GLY A 73 -0.85 32.73 7.92
C GLY A 73 -1.83 31.92 8.79
N PHE A 74 -3.10 32.35 8.85
CA PHE A 74 -4.12 31.67 9.63
C PHE A 74 -4.46 30.28 9.07
N ILE A 75 -4.66 30.17 7.75
CA ILE A 75 -4.91 28.89 7.06
C ILE A 75 -3.76 27.91 7.30
N SER A 76 -2.51 28.38 7.20
CA SER A 76 -1.33 27.54 7.41
C SER A 76 -1.27 26.98 8.83
N VAL A 77 -1.55 27.80 9.85
CA VAL A 77 -1.57 27.35 11.25
C VAL A 77 -2.67 26.31 11.48
N ILE A 78 -3.88 26.54 10.94
CA ILE A 78 -4.99 25.59 11.05
C ILE A 78 -4.63 24.27 10.36
N LEU A 79 -4.06 24.32 9.15
CA LEU A 79 -3.66 23.12 8.42
C LEU A 79 -2.60 22.32 9.18
N ILE A 80 -1.61 22.99 9.79
CA ILE A 80 -0.60 22.33 10.61
C ILE A 80 -1.24 21.66 11.84
N ALA A 81 -2.12 22.37 12.55
CA ALA A 81 -2.83 21.83 13.71
C ALA A 81 -3.71 20.63 13.33
N HIS A 82 -4.43 20.74 12.21
CA HIS A 82 -5.29 19.69 11.68
C HIS A 82 -4.46 18.46 11.26
N LYS A 83 -3.36 18.66 10.52
CA LYS A 83 -2.43 17.59 10.15
C LYS A 83 -1.88 16.87 11.38
N LYS A 84 -1.49 17.61 12.43
CA LYS A 84 -1.01 17.04 13.69
C LYS A 84 -2.10 16.22 14.39
N LYS A 85 -3.35 16.70 14.39
CA LYS A 85 -4.49 15.98 14.96
C LYS A 85 -4.80 14.68 14.20
N ILE A 86 -4.85 14.73 12.87
CA ILE A 86 -5.04 13.54 12.03
C ILE A 86 -3.91 12.54 12.27
N ASN A 87 -2.65 12.99 12.24
CA ASN A 87 -1.52 12.07 12.40
C ASN A 87 -1.55 11.38 13.78
N LYS A 88 -1.88 12.11 14.84
CA LYS A 88 -2.05 11.52 16.17
C LYS A 88 -3.19 10.49 16.22
N SER A 89 -4.32 10.80 15.59
CA SER A 89 -5.46 9.88 15.50
C SER A 89 -5.13 8.64 14.67
N MET A 90 -4.41 8.81 13.57
CA MET A 90 -3.98 7.72 12.69
C MET A 90 -3.01 6.78 13.41
N ILE A 91 -2.00 7.32 14.08
CA ILE A 91 -1.05 6.52 14.87
C ILE A 91 -1.78 5.74 15.96
N ALA A 92 -2.72 6.37 16.68
CA ALA A 92 -3.50 5.68 17.71
C ALA A 92 -4.38 4.56 17.11
N SER A 93 -5.01 4.80 15.96
CA SER A 93 -5.81 3.78 15.27
C SER A 93 -4.96 2.62 14.77
N LEU A 94 -3.77 2.89 14.23
CA LEU A 94 -2.84 1.85 13.77
C LEU A 94 -2.34 1.02 14.94
N ALA A 95 -1.99 1.65 16.07
CA ALA A 95 -1.56 0.93 17.27
C ALA A 95 -2.67 -0.01 17.81
N LEU A 96 -3.93 0.43 17.81
CA LEU A 96 -5.06 -0.41 18.20
C LEU A 96 -5.28 -1.60 17.24
N GLN A 97 -5.11 -1.38 15.94
CA GLN A 97 -5.22 -2.46 14.94
C GLN A 97 -4.07 -3.46 15.09
N ASP A 98 -2.86 -2.99 15.34
CA ASP A 98 -1.69 -3.84 15.54
C ASP A 98 -1.82 -4.68 16.82
N GLU A 99 -2.31 -4.08 17.92
CA GLU A 99 -2.62 -4.80 19.14
C GLU A 99 -3.70 -5.88 18.92
N LYS A 100 -4.74 -5.55 18.16
CA LYS A 100 -5.82 -6.49 17.82
C LYS A 100 -5.29 -7.67 16.99
N LEU A 101 -4.53 -7.41 15.93
CA LEU A 101 -3.93 -8.45 15.09
C LEU A 101 -2.94 -9.31 15.87
N SER A 102 -2.14 -8.71 16.75
CA SER A 102 -1.23 -9.44 17.63
C SER A 102 -1.97 -10.38 18.57
N ARG A 103 -3.11 -9.95 19.12
CA ARG A 103 -3.98 -10.77 19.96
C ARG A 103 -4.62 -11.92 19.17
N GLU A 104 -5.20 -11.64 18.01
CA GLU A 104 -5.79 -12.66 17.13
C GLU A 104 -4.75 -13.71 16.71
N ASN A 105 -3.52 -13.28 16.36
CA ASN A 105 -2.41 -14.20 16.07
C ASN A 105 -2.02 -15.06 17.27
N LYS A 106 -2.04 -14.50 18.49
CA LYS A 106 -1.75 -15.27 19.70
C LYS A 106 -2.85 -16.30 19.98
N GLU A 107 -4.11 -15.91 19.85
CA GLU A 107 -5.26 -16.82 20.00
C GLU A 107 -5.21 -17.94 18.96
N LEU A 108 -4.90 -17.64 17.70
CA LEU A 108 -4.75 -18.65 16.65
C LEU A 108 -3.61 -19.63 16.95
N LYS A 109 -2.47 -19.14 17.45
CA LYS A 109 -1.35 -20.00 17.86
C LYS A 109 -1.74 -20.91 19.02
N GLU A 110 -2.46 -20.39 20.01
CA GLU A 110 -2.96 -21.20 21.13
C GLU A 110 -3.96 -22.27 20.62
N GLU A 111 -4.90 -21.91 19.74
CA GLU A 111 -5.86 -22.85 19.14
C GLU A 111 -5.16 -23.93 18.31
N LEU A 112 -4.13 -23.58 17.55
CA LEU A 112 -3.34 -24.54 16.77
C LEU A 112 -2.58 -25.51 17.69
N THR A 113 -2.02 -25.04 18.80
CA THR A 113 -1.37 -25.93 19.79
C THR A 113 -2.35 -26.87 20.47
N LEU A 114 -3.56 -26.38 20.82
CA LEU A 114 -4.62 -27.21 21.38
C LEU A 114 -5.11 -28.26 20.37
N THR A 115 -5.28 -27.86 19.11
CA THR A 115 -5.68 -28.78 18.03
C THR A 115 -4.61 -29.84 17.80
N ALA A 116 -3.33 -29.47 17.76
CA ALA A 116 -2.22 -30.42 17.66
C ALA A 116 -2.20 -31.39 18.85
N PHE A 117 -2.46 -30.90 20.06
CA PHE A 117 -2.58 -31.75 21.25
C PHE A 117 -3.76 -32.73 21.15
N ASP A 118 -4.93 -32.27 20.70
CA ASP A 118 -6.10 -33.12 20.53
C ASP A 118 -5.92 -34.17 19.43
N VAL A 119 -5.25 -33.81 18.33
CA VAL A 119 -4.83 -34.76 17.28
C VAL A 119 -3.89 -35.81 17.85
N ASN A 120 -2.86 -35.38 18.60
CA ASN A 120 -1.92 -36.31 19.25
C ASN A 120 -2.63 -37.22 20.27
N ARG A 121 -3.59 -36.68 21.02
CA ARG A 121 -4.39 -37.45 21.97
C ARG A 121 -5.31 -38.44 21.26
N ALA A 122 -5.93 -38.03 20.15
CA ALA A 122 -6.77 -38.90 19.33
C ALA A 122 -5.94 -40.05 18.73
N MET A 123 -4.75 -39.76 18.20
CA MET A 123 -3.79 -40.78 17.78
C MET A 123 -3.46 -41.72 18.92
N PHE A 124 -3.08 -41.21 20.10
CA PHE A 124 -2.70 -42.04 21.23
C PHE A 124 -3.83 -42.99 21.67
N ASN A 125 -5.08 -42.50 21.70
CA ASN A 125 -6.25 -43.29 22.09
C ASN A 125 -6.61 -44.37 21.06
N ILE A 126 -6.42 -44.08 19.77
CA ILE A 126 -6.58 -45.08 18.70
C ILE A 126 -5.51 -46.17 18.81
N VAL A 127 -4.39 -45.89 19.49
CA VAL A 127 -3.16 -46.68 19.40
C VAL A 127 -2.90 -47.61 20.60
N SER A 128 -3.94 -47.90 21.38
CA SER A 128 -3.85 -48.71 22.60
C SER A 128 -3.81 -50.22 22.37
N SER A 129 -3.98 -50.72 21.14
CA SER A 129 -3.70 -52.13 20.80
C SER A 129 -2.36 -52.27 20.06
N LYS A 130 -1.66 -53.39 20.27
CA LYS A 130 -0.32 -53.65 19.70
C LYS A 130 -0.25 -53.55 18.17
N ASN A 131 -1.37 -53.70 17.46
CA ASN A 131 -1.45 -53.54 16.00
C ASN A 131 -1.60 -52.07 15.55
N ASP A 132 -1.93 -51.16 16.45
CA ASP A 132 -2.28 -49.79 16.07
C ASP A 132 -1.05 -48.88 15.92
N HIS A 133 0.11 -49.24 16.48
CA HIS A 133 1.36 -48.49 16.29
C HIS A 133 1.80 -48.47 14.82
N VAL A 134 1.51 -49.54 14.06
CA VAL A 134 1.78 -49.58 12.61
C VAL A 134 0.88 -48.57 11.88
N ASN A 135 -0.40 -48.50 12.24
CA ASN A 135 -1.33 -47.53 11.67
C ASN A 135 -0.95 -46.09 12.03
N ALA A 136 -0.52 -45.85 13.28
CA ALA A 136 -0.03 -44.55 13.74
C ALA A 136 1.22 -44.12 12.96
N PHE A 137 2.14 -45.04 12.72
CA PHE A 137 3.33 -44.82 11.91
C PHE A 137 2.97 -44.51 10.45
N ASP A 138 2.10 -45.31 9.80
CA ASP A 138 1.65 -45.05 8.42
C ASP A 138 0.94 -43.70 8.30
N TRP A 139 0.18 -43.31 9.32
CA TRP A 139 -0.49 -42.01 9.37
C TRP A 139 0.53 -40.88 9.52
N GLY A 140 1.48 -40.99 10.45
CA GLY A 140 2.58 -40.02 10.60
C GLY A 140 3.36 -39.82 9.29
N MET A 141 3.67 -40.92 8.59
CA MET A 141 4.33 -40.87 7.27
C MET A 141 3.46 -40.22 6.19
N SER A 142 2.14 -40.45 6.21
CA SER A 142 1.19 -39.78 5.31
C SER A 142 1.12 -38.27 5.56
N THR A 143 1.16 -37.87 6.83
CA THR A 143 1.15 -36.47 7.24
C THR A 143 2.43 -35.78 6.80
N CYS A 144 3.61 -36.37 6.99
CA CYS A 144 4.88 -35.80 6.49
C CYS A 144 4.83 -35.48 4.99
N ILE A 145 4.26 -36.37 4.17
CA ILE A 145 4.08 -36.13 2.73
C ILE A 145 3.07 -35.02 2.45
N SER A 146 2.02 -34.93 3.25
CA SER A 146 1.01 -33.88 3.06
C SER A 146 1.57 -32.49 3.40
N LEU A 147 2.46 -32.42 4.40
CA LEU A 147 3.09 -31.18 4.84
C LEU A 147 4.02 -30.58 3.78
N ILE A 148 4.76 -31.41 3.04
CA ILE A 148 5.63 -30.92 1.94
C ILE A 148 4.86 -30.39 0.73
N LEU A 149 3.56 -30.69 0.62
CA LEU A 149 2.70 -30.20 -0.47
C LEU A 149 2.09 -28.82 -0.17
N VAL A 150 2.30 -28.27 1.02
CA VAL A 150 1.78 -26.95 1.43
C VAL A 150 2.82 -25.89 1.12
N GLU A 151 2.47 -24.89 0.30
CA GLU A 151 3.40 -23.87 -0.27
C GLU A 151 4.17 -23.04 0.77
N ASP A 152 3.69 -22.92 2.01
CA ASP A 152 4.30 -22.10 3.08
C ASP A 152 4.55 -22.89 4.38
N PHE A 153 4.97 -24.15 4.26
CA PHE A 153 5.18 -25.01 5.42
C PHE A 153 6.50 -24.70 6.16
N GLU A 154 6.44 -24.44 7.48
CA GLU A 154 7.66 -24.25 8.29
C GLU A 154 8.42 -25.58 8.48
N PRO A 155 9.73 -25.64 8.17
CA PRO A 155 10.53 -26.87 8.25
C PRO A 155 10.50 -27.58 9.61
N ASN A 156 10.35 -26.81 10.70
CA ASN A 156 10.34 -27.33 12.08
C ASN A 156 9.20 -28.33 12.34
N PHE A 157 8.06 -28.19 11.66
CA PHE A 157 6.95 -29.10 11.84
C PHE A 157 7.24 -30.48 11.24
N LEU A 158 8.04 -30.58 10.16
CA LEU A 158 8.35 -31.87 9.54
C LEU A 158 9.22 -32.69 10.49
N GLU A 159 10.17 -32.03 11.16
CA GLU A 159 11.00 -32.67 12.18
C GLU A 159 10.17 -33.21 13.36
N ILE A 160 9.13 -32.49 13.79
CA ILE A 160 8.23 -32.95 14.85
C ILE A 160 7.48 -34.22 14.42
N TRP A 161 6.94 -34.23 13.21
CA TRP A 161 6.20 -35.38 12.68
C TRP A 161 7.10 -36.58 12.39
N LEU A 162 8.33 -36.37 11.91
CA LEU A 162 9.33 -37.42 11.74
C LEU A 162 9.69 -38.06 13.08
N LYS A 163 9.93 -37.26 14.13
CA LYS A 163 10.19 -37.78 15.49
C LYS A 163 9.01 -38.58 16.02
N MET A 164 7.78 -38.10 15.84
CA MET A 164 6.58 -38.82 16.28
C MET A 164 6.43 -40.16 15.54
N ALA A 165 6.68 -40.17 14.23
CA ALA A 165 6.67 -41.42 13.45
C ALA A 165 7.73 -42.39 13.98
N GLN A 166 8.95 -41.90 14.26
CA GLN A 166 10.02 -42.70 14.86
C GLN A 166 9.60 -43.28 16.23
N GLU A 167 8.99 -42.50 17.12
CA GLU A 167 8.50 -43.00 18.42
C GLU A 167 7.46 -44.11 18.31
N HIS A 168 6.63 -44.09 17.27
CA HIS A 168 5.68 -45.17 17.00
C HIS A 168 6.36 -46.39 16.41
N LEU A 169 7.32 -46.20 15.50
CA LEU A 169 8.13 -47.29 14.95
C LEU A 169 8.87 -48.06 16.04
N ASP A 170 9.35 -47.35 17.07
CA ASP A 170 10.07 -47.91 18.22
C ASP A 170 9.19 -48.84 19.09
N LYS A 171 7.87 -48.71 18.99
CA LYS A 171 6.89 -49.49 19.74
C LYS A 171 6.32 -50.66 18.93
N ILE A 172 6.66 -50.77 17.64
CA ILE A 172 6.23 -51.88 16.78
C ILE A 172 7.07 -53.13 17.10
N GLU A 173 6.42 -54.28 17.25
CA GLU A 173 7.10 -55.55 17.50
C GLU A 173 7.94 -55.98 16.28
N LEU A 174 9.11 -56.56 16.54
CA LEU A 174 9.99 -57.09 15.51
C LEU A 174 9.29 -58.20 14.72
N GLY A 175 9.39 -58.15 13.40
CA GLY A 175 8.74 -59.09 12.49
C GLY A 175 7.23 -58.85 12.33
N SER A 176 6.73 -57.65 12.65
CA SER A 176 5.31 -57.31 12.46
C SER A 176 4.88 -57.48 10.99
N PRO A 177 3.90 -58.35 10.69
CA PRO A 177 3.41 -58.56 9.33
C PRO A 177 2.80 -57.28 8.73
N ALA A 178 2.06 -56.52 9.52
CA ALA A 178 1.43 -55.28 9.08
C ALA A 178 2.44 -54.20 8.68
N LEU A 179 3.61 -54.16 9.35
CA LEU A 179 4.69 -53.27 8.94
C LEU A 179 5.32 -53.74 7.62
N LYS A 180 5.49 -55.05 7.44
CA LYS A 180 5.99 -55.63 6.18
C LYS A 180 5.08 -55.28 5.00
N ASP A 181 3.76 -55.35 5.19
CA ASP A 181 2.77 -55.02 4.14
C ASP A 181 2.81 -53.55 3.71
N THR A 182 3.17 -52.64 4.62
CA THR A 182 3.22 -51.19 4.37
C THR A 182 4.63 -50.67 4.07
N LEU A 183 5.65 -51.54 4.11
CA LEU A 183 7.06 -51.19 4.00
C LEU A 183 7.39 -50.47 2.68
N SER A 184 6.96 -51.02 1.54
CA SER A 184 7.26 -50.47 0.21
C SER A 184 6.66 -49.08 0.02
N LYS A 185 5.42 -48.92 0.48
CA LYS A 185 4.68 -47.65 0.49
C LYS A 185 5.40 -46.61 1.32
N ASN A 186 5.80 -46.96 2.56
CA ASN A 186 6.49 -46.03 3.44
C ASN A 186 7.92 -45.73 3.00
N ALA A 187 8.62 -46.67 2.38
CA ALA A 187 9.93 -46.42 1.75
C ALA A 187 9.83 -45.39 0.63
N SER A 188 8.85 -45.53 -0.26
CA SER A 188 8.62 -44.54 -1.33
C SER A 188 8.28 -43.15 -0.79
N ARG A 189 7.55 -43.06 0.34
CA ARG A 189 7.30 -41.78 1.01
C ARG A 189 8.58 -41.16 1.57
N LEU A 190 9.43 -41.96 2.22
CA LEU A 190 10.73 -41.47 2.73
C LEU A 190 11.62 -40.98 1.58
N ASP A 191 11.63 -41.69 0.45
CA ASP A 191 12.38 -41.26 -0.75
C ASP A 191 11.89 -39.90 -1.26
N ASN A 192 10.57 -39.68 -1.34
CA ASN A 192 10.01 -38.38 -1.74
C ASN A 192 10.34 -37.25 -0.75
N LEU A 193 10.54 -37.57 0.53
CA LEU A 193 10.89 -36.59 1.55
C LEU A 193 12.37 -36.20 1.48
N LEU A 194 13.27 -37.13 1.14
CA LEU A 194 14.72 -36.88 1.09
C LEU A 194 15.07 -35.70 0.18
N ASP A 195 14.41 -35.59 -0.98
CA ASP A 195 14.71 -34.58 -2.00
C ASP A 195 14.31 -33.15 -1.59
N VAL A 196 13.39 -33.00 -0.63
CA VAL A 196 12.77 -31.71 -0.26
C VAL A 196 13.15 -31.27 1.17
N SER A 197 13.83 -32.13 1.92
CA SER A 197 14.09 -31.95 3.35
C SER A 197 15.41 -31.21 3.64
N SER A 198 15.50 -30.59 4.83
CA SER A 198 16.75 -30.07 5.39
C SER A 198 17.74 -31.20 5.70
N GLU A 199 19.04 -30.89 5.80
CA GLU A 199 20.09 -31.88 6.14
C GLU A 199 19.81 -32.62 7.46
N VAL A 200 19.25 -31.90 8.45
CA VAL A 200 18.86 -32.47 9.75
C VAL A 200 17.71 -33.47 9.58
N ALA A 201 16.68 -33.12 8.81
CA ALA A 201 15.54 -33.99 8.55
C ALA A 201 15.93 -35.20 7.67
N GLN A 202 16.83 -35.03 6.70
CA GLN A 202 17.37 -36.13 5.89
C GLN A 202 18.01 -37.22 6.75
N LYS A 203 18.83 -36.82 7.74
CA LYS A 203 19.41 -37.77 8.68
C LYS A 203 18.35 -38.58 9.45
N THR A 204 17.31 -37.92 9.95
CA THR A 204 16.21 -38.59 10.64
C THR A 204 15.44 -39.53 9.70
N ILE A 205 15.26 -39.14 8.43
CA ILE A 205 14.62 -39.98 7.41
C ILE A 205 15.42 -41.26 7.16
N GLU A 206 16.74 -41.18 7.04
CA GLU A 206 17.63 -42.35 6.89
C GLU A 206 17.60 -43.28 8.10
N GLU A 207 17.56 -42.72 9.32
CA GLU A 207 17.41 -43.46 10.55
C GLU A 207 16.08 -44.22 10.60
N ILE A 208 14.96 -43.55 10.26
CA ILE A 208 13.63 -44.16 10.17
C ILE A 208 13.63 -45.28 9.12
N ARG A 209 14.19 -45.02 7.93
CA ARG A 209 14.27 -46.02 6.85
C ARG A 209 14.99 -47.28 7.34
N SER A 210 16.18 -47.12 7.88
CA SER A 210 17.01 -48.23 8.35
C SER A 210 16.31 -49.03 9.43
N LYS A 211 15.72 -48.34 10.41
CA LYS A 211 15.00 -48.97 11.50
C LYS A 211 13.74 -49.69 11.03
N MET A 212 13.01 -49.11 10.08
CA MET A 212 11.81 -49.72 9.50
C MET A 212 12.12 -51.07 8.84
N TYR A 213 13.23 -51.16 8.09
CA TYR A 213 13.69 -52.43 7.51
C TYR A 213 14.09 -53.45 8.58
N LEU A 214 14.84 -53.04 9.60
CA LEU A 214 15.27 -53.92 10.69
C LEU A 214 14.11 -54.39 11.59
N THR A 215 13.06 -53.59 11.72
CA THR A 215 11.87 -53.96 12.47
C THR A 215 10.96 -54.87 11.66
N ALA A 216 10.85 -54.69 10.34
CA ALA A 216 10.01 -55.51 9.48
C ALA A 216 10.60 -56.91 9.23
N TYR A 217 11.92 -57.05 9.18
CA TYR A 217 12.59 -58.32 8.89
C TYR A 217 13.46 -58.79 10.04
N THR A 218 13.31 -60.04 10.43
CA THR A 218 14.14 -60.69 11.46
C THR A 218 15.07 -61.72 10.81
N PRO A 219 16.16 -62.15 11.48
CA PRO A 219 17.00 -63.24 10.98
C PRO A 219 16.23 -64.54 10.68
N GLN A 220 15.09 -64.75 11.34
CA GLN A 220 14.19 -65.89 11.15
C GLN A 220 13.18 -65.68 9.99
N GLN A 221 12.97 -64.44 9.56
CA GLN A 221 12.10 -64.06 8.43
C GLN A 221 12.81 -63.00 7.56
N PRO A 222 13.90 -63.37 6.84
CA PRO A 222 14.61 -62.45 5.99
C PRO A 222 13.76 -62.00 4.77
N PRO A 223 14.13 -60.88 4.12
CA PRO A 223 13.51 -60.44 2.88
C PRO A 223 13.49 -61.54 1.82
N GLU A 224 12.38 -61.64 1.08
CA GLU A 224 12.15 -62.69 0.08
C GLU A 224 13.20 -62.68 -1.04
N ASP A 225 13.84 -61.53 -1.29
CA ASP A 225 14.89 -61.40 -2.29
C ASP A 225 16.23 -62.02 -1.86
N ILE A 226 16.44 -62.24 -0.56
CA ILE A 226 17.64 -62.94 -0.04
C ILE A 226 17.40 -64.45 0.03
N MET A 227 16.14 -64.89 0.16
CA MET A 227 15.79 -66.32 0.22
C MET A 227 15.88 -67.04 -1.14
N LYS A 228 15.84 -66.31 -2.27
CA LYS A 228 15.86 -66.90 -3.62
C LYS A 228 17.22 -67.48 -4.04
N ASP A 229 18.30 -67.11 -3.34
CA ASP A 229 19.67 -67.52 -3.66
C ASP A 229 20.23 -68.64 -2.75
N ILE A 230 19.40 -69.24 -1.89
CA ILE A 230 19.83 -70.34 -1.02
C ILE A 230 19.63 -71.67 -1.77
N PRO A 231 20.70 -72.39 -2.17
CA PRO A 231 20.56 -73.71 -2.79
C PRO A 231 19.87 -74.67 -1.81
N PRO A 232 19.00 -75.58 -2.29
CA PRO A 232 18.33 -76.55 -1.44
C PRO A 232 19.37 -77.36 -0.66
N LEU A 233 19.18 -77.47 0.66
CA LEU A 233 20.02 -78.30 1.52
C LEU A 233 19.98 -79.74 1.00
N PRO A 234 21.14 -80.42 0.90
CA PRO A 234 21.18 -81.82 0.48
C PRO A 234 20.40 -82.69 1.46
N GLU A 235 19.52 -83.54 0.92
CA GLU A 235 18.83 -84.57 1.69
C GLU A 235 19.87 -85.49 2.35
N ILE A 236 19.85 -85.54 3.68
CA ILE A 236 20.63 -86.51 4.44
C ILE A 236 19.83 -87.82 4.39
N ILE A 237 20.28 -88.77 3.56
CA ILE A 237 19.83 -90.17 3.55
C ILE A 237 20.77 -90.99 4.45
#